data_AF-A0A440KG27-F1
#
_entry.id   AF-A0A440KG27-F1
#
_cell.length_a   1.000
_cell.length_b   1.000
_cell.length_c   1.000
_cell.angle_alpha   90.00
_cell.angle_beta   90.00
_cell.angle_gamma   90.00
#
_symmetry.space_group_name_H-M   'P 1'
#
loop_
_entity.id
_entity.type
_entity.pdbx_description
1 polymer ?
#
loop_
_entity_poly.entity_id
_entity_poly.type
_entity_poly.pdbx_seq_one_letter_code
_entity_poly.pdbx_strand_id
1 'polypeptide(L)'
;MSSRTYLFPTEGEPLTLSRRLVEGLVFGKDILPQYAGTRQKIATVYLEMEGRKPVRITGAQGEYFVFDQKGDIRRGLTRSAGDFMNAAFPAPPNESGSVVSLQPKLSKKRAEEEHRWAVGKAELDRIAADIWPKAKSDRLKSAKGVSVRRPPLTNDARQALEEASADLWKISHAIDELKEPSLKGFAHEARSRAVARPEHEPLYQAMAQMADERLEILRRRRVGKGVWYALVDVIMWDDNREGHSLGRFHEKCEGKQAAVVAARKLLAQHAGDFAENITVEAEVLTDLEWQARCVDFGGD
;
A
#
# COMPACT_ATOMS: atom_id res chain seq x y z
N MET A 1 -22.85 -4.72 1.05
CA MET A 1 -22.79 -5.22 2.45
C MET A 1 -22.30 -4.09 3.34
N SER A 2 -23.01 -3.75 4.43
CA SER A 2 -22.59 -2.69 5.35
C SER A 2 -21.90 -3.31 6.56
N SER A 3 -20.86 -2.67 7.08
CA SER A 3 -20.17 -3.11 8.29
C SER A 3 -19.96 -1.95 9.26
N ARG A 4 -19.84 -2.28 10.54
CA ARG A 4 -19.42 -1.34 11.60
C ARG A 4 -18.29 -1.97 12.40
N THR A 5 -17.32 -1.14 12.77
CA THR A 5 -16.12 -1.58 13.48
C THR A 5 -16.03 -0.89 14.83
N TYR A 6 -15.64 -1.66 15.84
CA TYR A 6 -15.57 -1.25 17.23
C TYR A 6 -14.21 -1.64 17.82
N LEU A 7 -13.66 -0.76 18.66
CA LEU A 7 -12.44 -1.02 19.43
C LEU A 7 -12.84 -1.23 20.89
N PHE A 8 -12.41 -2.35 21.45
CA PHE A 8 -12.59 -2.73 22.85
C PHE A 8 -11.25 -2.56 23.56
N PRO A 9 -11.03 -1.42 24.23
CA PRO A 9 -9.78 -1.19 24.91
C PRO A 9 -9.64 -2.13 26.11
N THR A 10 -8.41 -2.44 26.53
CA THR A 10 -8.17 -3.20 27.77
C THR A 10 -8.78 -2.51 28.98
N GLU A 11 -8.77 -1.17 28.98
CA GLU A 11 -9.38 -0.34 30.01
C GLU A 11 -10.30 0.72 29.37
N GLY A 12 -11.51 0.86 29.95
CA GLY A 12 -12.49 1.86 29.53
C GLY A 12 -13.61 1.32 28.65
N GLU A 13 -14.47 2.23 28.18
CA GLU A 13 -15.63 1.91 27.36
C GLU A 13 -15.24 1.60 25.91
N PRO A 14 -15.96 0.68 25.23
CA PRO A 14 -15.78 0.44 23.81
C PRO A 14 -16.00 1.70 22.97
N LEU A 15 -15.26 1.81 21.86
CA LEU A 15 -15.31 2.94 20.96
C LEU A 15 -15.78 2.51 19.58
N THR A 16 -16.54 3.37 18.92
CA THR A 16 -16.86 3.23 17.49
C THR A 16 -15.68 3.68 16.64
N LEU A 17 -15.30 2.88 15.64
CA LEU A 17 -14.34 3.26 14.63
C LEU A 17 -15.09 3.66 13.35
N SER A 18 -14.97 4.92 12.95
CA SER A 18 -15.53 5.36 11.68
C SER A 18 -14.83 4.62 10.52
N ARG A 19 -15.55 4.34 9.43
CA ARG A 19 -14.97 3.71 8.23
C ARG A 19 -13.70 4.42 7.75
N ARG A 20 -13.72 5.76 7.74
CA ARG A 20 -12.56 6.61 7.39
C ARG A 20 -11.35 6.34 8.28
N LEU A 21 -11.57 6.17 9.58
CA LEU A 21 -10.49 5.91 10.54
C LEU A 21 -9.94 4.49 10.33
N VAL A 22 -10.79 3.49 10.13
CA VAL A 22 -10.35 2.12 9.83
C VAL A 22 -9.51 2.08 8.55
N GLU A 23 -10.01 2.65 7.45
CA GLU A 23 -9.26 2.77 6.20
C GLU A 23 -7.96 3.56 6.39
N GLY A 24 -8.01 4.65 7.14
CA GLY A 24 -6.84 5.45 7.47
C GLY A 24 -5.75 4.65 8.18
N LEU A 25 -6.12 3.86 9.19
CA LEU A 25 -5.19 3.00 9.93
C LEU A 25 -4.60 1.89 9.04
N VAL A 26 -5.44 1.23 8.23
CA VAL A 26 -4.99 0.16 7.33
C VAL A 26 -4.03 0.67 6.27
N PHE A 27 -4.30 1.85 5.69
CA PHE A 27 -3.49 2.43 4.62
C PHE A 27 -2.36 3.36 5.12
N GLY A 28 -2.09 3.40 6.42
CA GLY A 28 -1.03 4.25 7.00
C GLY A 28 -1.29 5.76 6.84
N LYS A 29 -2.55 6.17 6.65
CA LYS A 29 -2.97 7.56 6.53
C LYS A 29 -3.48 8.14 7.86
N ASP A 30 -3.59 7.30 8.89
CA ASP A 30 -3.96 7.68 10.24
C ASP A 30 -3.28 6.76 11.26
N ILE A 31 -3.22 7.22 12.52
CA ILE A 31 -2.67 6.48 13.66
C ILE A 31 -3.52 6.74 14.90
N LEU A 32 -3.42 5.87 15.90
CA LEU A 32 -4.01 6.06 17.23
C LEU A 32 -2.90 6.07 18.30
N PRO A 33 -2.21 7.21 18.52
CA PRO A 33 -1.07 7.28 19.44
C PRO A 33 -1.43 6.90 20.89
N GLN A 34 -2.69 7.09 21.30
CA GLN A 34 -3.17 6.69 22.62
C GLN A 34 -3.13 5.18 22.86
N TYR A 35 -2.99 4.37 21.80
CA TYR A 35 -2.83 2.92 21.89
C TYR A 35 -1.42 2.47 21.48
N ALA A 36 -0.44 3.38 21.41
CA ALA A 36 0.94 3.04 21.06
C ALA A 36 1.51 1.93 21.95
N GLY A 37 2.15 0.94 21.32
CA GLY A 37 2.77 -0.20 21.98
C GLY A 37 1.78 -1.21 22.58
N THR A 38 0.50 -1.13 22.23
CA THR A 38 -0.54 -2.00 22.80
C THR A 38 -1.16 -2.94 21.77
N ARG A 39 -1.88 -3.95 22.28
CA ARG A 39 -2.70 -4.86 21.48
C ARG A 39 -4.15 -4.70 21.89
N GLN A 40 -5.01 -4.31 20.96
CA GLN A 40 -6.43 -4.03 21.23
C GLN A 40 -7.34 -5.01 20.51
N LYS A 41 -8.48 -5.31 21.14
CA LYS A 41 -9.54 -6.13 20.53
C LYS A 41 -10.37 -5.26 19.61
N ILE A 42 -10.53 -5.69 18.36
CA ILE A 42 -11.41 -5.07 17.37
C ILE A 42 -12.54 -6.04 17.06
N ALA A 43 -13.77 -5.53 16.97
CA ALA A 43 -14.91 -6.29 16.47
C ALA A 43 -15.51 -5.58 15.25
N THR A 44 -15.62 -6.31 14.14
CA THR A 44 -16.36 -5.86 12.95
C THR A 44 -17.64 -6.68 12.83
N VAL A 45 -18.78 -5.99 12.82
CA VAL A 45 -20.09 -6.60 12.59
C VAL A 45 -20.59 -6.28 11.20
N TYR A 46 -21.23 -7.27 10.58
CA TYR A 46 -21.85 -7.16 9.27
C TYR A 46 -23.34 -6.98 9.42
N LEU A 47 -23.88 -6.02 8.70
CA LEU A 47 -25.27 -5.58 8.82
C LEU A 47 -26.03 -5.84 7.52
N GLU A 48 -27.20 -6.43 7.69
CA GLU A 48 -28.23 -6.40 6.67
C GLU A 48 -28.95 -5.05 6.74
N MET A 49 -29.14 -4.44 5.57
CA MET A 49 -29.72 -3.11 5.44
C MET A 49 -31.01 -3.20 4.63
N GLU A 50 -32.05 -2.52 5.10
CA GLU A 50 -33.25 -2.25 4.32
C GLU A 50 -33.31 -0.74 4.06
N GLY A 51 -33.12 -0.36 2.80
CA GLY A 51 -32.82 1.02 2.44
C GLY A 51 -31.56 1.54 3.16
N ARG A 52 -31.73 2.58 3.98
CA ARG A 52 -30.63 3.20 4.76
C ARG A 52 -30.58 2.79 6.23
N LYS A 53 -31.43 1.85 6.67
CA LYS A 53 -31.52 1.43 8.08
C LYS A 53 -31.02 0.00 8.28
N PRO A 54 -30.21 -0.26 9.33
CA PRO A 54 -29.80 -1.62 9.68
C PRO A 54 -30.98 -2.40 10.29
N VAL A 55 -31.18 -3.64 9.84
CA VAL A 55 -32.28 -4.52 10.27
C VAL A 55 -31.78 -5.64 11.17
N ARG A 56 -30.66 -6.28 10.85
CA ARG A 56 -30.03 -7.31 11.70
C ARG A 56 -28.51 -7.35 11.53
N ILE A 57 -27.84 -7.90 12.54
CA ILE A 57 -26.43 -8.34 12.44
C ILE A 57 -26.43 -9.74 11.81
N THR A 58 -25.73 -9.90 10.69
CA THR A 58 -25.60 -11.19 9.98
C THR A 58 -24.34 -11.95 10.33
N GLY A 59 -23.35 -11.27 10.91
CA GLY A 59 -22.11 -11.87 11.37
C GLY A 59 -21.27 -10.90 12.18
N ALA A 60 -20.32 -11.44 12.92
CA ALA A 60 -19.34 -10.69 13.69
C ALA A 60 -17.97 -11.36 13.58
N GLN A 61 -16.93 -10.55 13.44
CA GLN A 61 -15.54 -11.00 13.39
C GLN A 61 -14.73 -10.23 14.43
N GLY A 62 -14.02 -10.97 15.28
CA GLY A 62 -13.07 -10.41 16.23
C GLY A 62 -11.64 -10.56 15.73
N GLU A 63 -10.89 -9.47 15.73
CA GLU A 63 -9.47 -9.41 15.35
C GLU A 63 -8.67 -8.61 16.38
N TYR A 64 -7.36 -8.84 16.44
CA TYR A 64 -6.45 -8.04 17.26
C TYR A 64 -5.69 -7.05 16.40
N PHE A 65 -5.77 -5.76 16.76
CA PHE A 65 -4.86 -4.76 16.22
C PHE A 65 -3.66 -4.62 17.15
N VAL A 66 -2.46 -4.82 16.59
CA VAL A 66 -1.18 -4.62 17.28
C VAL A 66 -0.63 -3.27 16.85
N PHE A 67 -0.60 -2.33 17.78
CA PHE A 67 -0.11 -0.97 17.57
C PHE A 67 1.38 -0.89 17.87
N ASP A 68 2.15 -0.29 16.97
CA ASP A 68 3.56 -0.01 17.19
C ASP A 68 3.77 1.17 18.17
N GLN A 69 5.02 1.55 18.40
CA GLN A 69 5.38 2.63 19.34
C GLN A 69 4.83 4.02 18.96
N LYS A 70 4.33 4.19 17.73
CA LYS A 70 3.69 5.43 17.25
C LYS A 70 2.17 5.31 17.20
N GLY A 71 1.61 4.11 17.40
CA GLY A 71 0.17 3.84 17.23
C GLY A 71 -0.23 3.53 15.79
N ASP A 72 0.70 3.08 14.94
CA ASP A 72 0.43 2.51 13.61
C ASP A 72 0.21 0.99 13.73
N ILE A 73 -0.71 0.44 12.94
CA ILE A 73 -1.05 -0.99 12.95
C ILE A 73 -0.46 -1.76 11.78
N ARG A 74 0.10 -1.08 10.76
CA ARG A 74 0.52 -1.72 9.50
C ARG A 74 1.48 -2.88 9.70
N ARG A 75 2.50 -2.72 10.56
CA ARG A 75 3.45 -3.80 10.86
C ARG A 75 2.75 -5.04 11.44
N GLY A 76 1.79 -4.83 12.34
CA GLY A 76 0.97 -5.91 12.90
C GLY A 76 0.07 -6.57 11.86
N LEU A 77 -0.57 -5.77 11.00
CA LEU A 77 -1.42 -6.27 9.91
C LEU A 77 -0.62 -7.08 8.88
N THR A 78 0.54 -6.59 8.43
CA THR A 78 1.42 -7.31 7.49
C THR A 78 1.84 -8.66 8.06
N ARG A 79 2.22 -8.70 9.35
CA ARG A 79 2.55 -9.96 10.03
C ARG A 79 1.35 -10.92 10.06
N SER A 80 0.19 -10.45 10.51
CA SER A 80 -1.05 -11.25 10.53
C SER A 80 -1.41 -11.79 9.15
N ALA A 81 -1.34 -10.94 8.12
CA ALA A 81 -1.59 -11.35 6.73
C ALA A 81 -0.60 -12.43 6.26
N GLY A 82 0.69 -12.25 6.55
CA GLY A 82 1.72 -13.26 6.28
C GLY A 82 1.44 -14.60 6.97
N ASP A 83 1.05 -14.58 8.25
CA ASP A 83 0.71 -15.78 9.00
C ASP A 83 -0.52 -16.52 8.41
N PHE A 84 -1.55 -15.78 8.01
CA PHE A 84 -2.72 -16.37 7.34
C PHE A 84 -2.40 -16.91 5.95
N MET A 85 -1.57 -16.20 5.17
CA MET A 85 -1.13 -16.66 3.84
C MET A 85 -0.29 -17.94 3.94
N ASN A 86 0.69 -17.97 4.84
CA ASN A 86 1.50 -19.15 5.11
C ASN A 86 0.66 -20.35 5.59
N ALA A 87 -0.42 -20.10 6.34
CA ALA A 87 -1.33 -21.14 6.77
C ALA A 87 -2.26 -21.66 5.65
N ALA A 88 -2.67 -20.78 4.72
CA ALA A 88 -3.54 -21.12 3.59
C ALA A 88 -2.80 -21.84 2.47
N PHE A 89 -1.53 -21.47 2.24
CA PHE A 89 -0.66 -22.01 1.19
C PHE A 89 0.61 -22.61 1.81
N PRO A 90 0.49 -23.74 2.53
CA PRO A 90 1.65 -24.45 3.04
C PRO A 90 2.52 -24.93 1.87
N ALA A 91 3.84 -24.87 2.02
CA ALA A 91 4.78 -25.44 1.05
C ALA A 91 4.44 -26.92 0.77
N PRO A 92 4.60 -27.41 -0.47
CA PRO A 92 4.28 -28.79 -0.80
C PRO A 92 5.10 -29.75 0.08
N PRO A 93 4.50 -30.86 0.55
CA PRO A 93 5.22 -31.83 1.37
C PRO A 93 6.36 -32.45 0.55
N ASN A 94 7.56 -32.52 1.15
CA ASN A 94 8.65 -33.31 0.60
C ASN A 94 8.17 -34.76 0.41
N GLU A 95 8.36 -35.32 -0.79
CA GLU A 95 7.92 -36.66 -1.16
C GLU A 95 8.52 -37.72 -0.23
N SER A 96 7.78 -38.13 0.80
CA SER A 96 7.87 -39.47 1.40
C SER A 96 6.74 -39.71 2.40
N GLY A 97 5.82 -40.60 2.03
CA GLY A 97 4.95 -41.32 2.96
C GLY A 97 3.53 -40.78 3.09
N SER A 98 2.57 -41.72 3.06
CA SER A 98 1.15 -41.52 3.33
C SER A 98 0.92 -41.08 4.78
N VAL A 99 1.15 -39.80 5.05
CA VAL A 99 0.80 -39.14 6.31
C VAL A 99 0.01 -37.90 5.93
N VAL A 100 -1.27 -37.86 6.27
CA VAL A 100 -2.10 -36.66 6.14
C VAL A 100 -1.43 -35.56 6.96
N SER A 101 -0.87 -34.53 6.31
CA SER A 101 -0.17 -33.47 7.04
C SER A 101 -1.19 -32.71 7.91
N LEU A 102 -1.05 -32.84 9.23
CA LEU A 102 -1.83 -32.07 10.20
C LEU A 102 -1.31 -30.62 10.34
N GLN A 103 -0.13 -30.36 9.78
CA GLN A 103 0.57 -29.07 9.84
C GLN A 103 -0.26 -27.88 9.32
N PRO A 104 -0.96 -27.96 8.17
CA PRO A 104 -1.78 -26.85 7.66
C PRO A 104 -2.98 -26.52 8.56
N LYS A 105 -3.60 -27.55 9.16
CA LYS A 105 -4.72 -27.36 10.09
C LYS A 105 -4.24 -26.76 11.42
N LEU A 106 -3.06 -27.15 11.88
CA LEU A 106 -2.43 -26.61 13.09
C LEU A 106 -1.90 -25.18 12.89
N SER A 107 -1.32 -24.87 11.72
CA SER A 107 -0.85 -23.52 11.40
C SER A 107 -2.02 -22.54 11.25
N LYS A 108 -3.08 -22.93 10.56
CA LYS A 108 -4.32 -22.14 10.46
C LYS A 108 -4.95 -21.90 11.83
N LYS A 109 -5.05 -22.94 12.66
CA LYS A 109 -5.59 -22.82 14.02
C LYS A 109 -4.73 -21.90 14.89
N ARG A 110 -3.40 -21.99 14.80
CA ARG A 110 -2.47 -21.06 15.49
C ARG A 110 -2.64 -19.62 15.03
N ALA A 111 -2.73 -19.37 13.72
CA ALA A 111 -2.93 -18.03 13.18
C ALA A 111 -4.29 -17.45 13.60
N GLU A 112 -5.35 -18.27 13.63
CA GLU A 112 -6.65 -17.88 14.17
C GLU A 112 -6.58 -17.57 15.68
N GLU A 113 -5.92 -18.39 16.49
CA GLU A 113 -5.74 -18.14 17.93
C GLU A 113 -4.88 -16.89 18.22
N GLU A 114 -3.85 -16.64 17.40
CA GLU A 114 -2.93 -15.51 17.59
C GLU A 114 -3.55 -14.18 17.14
N HIS A 115 -4.34 -14.15 16.07
CA HIS A 115 -4.81 -12.91 15.45
C HIS A 115 -6.32 -12.66 15.57
N ARG A 116 -7.11 -13.67 15.94
CA ARG A 116 -8.57 -13.53 16.12
C ARG A 116 -9.00 -13.78 17.56
N TRP A 117 -10.18 -13.28 17.88
CA TRP A 117 -10.87 -13.59 19.13
C TRP A 117 -12.36 -13.79 18.87
N ALA A 118 -13.00 -14.56 19.73
CA ALA A 118 -14.44 -14.80 19.64
C ALA A 118 -15.19 -13.61 20.27
N VAL A 119 -16.01 -12.92 19.47
CA VAL A 119 -16.88 -11.84 19.96
C VAL A 119 -17.98 -12.46 20.81
N GLY A 120 -17.94 -12.20 22.11
CA GLY A 120 -18.87 -12.78 23.08
C GLY A 120 -20.23 -12.09 23.06
N LYS A 121 -21.17 -12.67 23.80
CA LYS A 121 -22.53 -12.13 23.93
C LYS A 121 -22.53 -10.72 24.51
N ALA A 122 -21.70 -10.45 25.53
CA ALA A 122 -21.62 -9.14 26.17
C ALA A 122 -21.17 -8.05 25.18
N GLU A 123 -20.18 -8.34 24.34
CA GLU A 123 -19.73 -7.42 23.31
C GLU A 123 -20.77 -7.21 22.21
N LEU A 124 -21.44 -8.29 21.78
CA LEU A 124 -22.54 -8.20 20.81
C LEU A 124 -23.72 -7.38 21.34
N ASP A 125 -24.09 -7.55 22.62
CA ASP A 125 -25.15 -6.79 23.26
C ASP A 125 -24.80 -5.29 23.31
N ARG A 126 -23.53 -4.96 23.61
CA ARG A 126 -23.04 -3.58 23.60
C ARG A 126 -23.05 -2.96 22.20
N ILE A 127 -22.65 -3.73 21.18
CA ILE A 127 -22.69 -3.30 19.78
C ILE A 127 -24.15 -3.11 19.32
N ALA A 128 -25.04 -4.03 19.66
CA ALA A 128 -26.46 -3.94 19.31
C ALA A 128 -27.11 -2.69 19.92
N ALA A 129 -26.78 -2.36 21.17
CA ALA A 129 -27.25 -1.14 21.83
C ALA A 129 -26.78 0.14 21.10
N ASP A 130 -25.54 0.17 20.59
CA ASP A 130 -25.05 1.30 19.79
C ASP A 130 -25.75 1.42 18.43
N ILE A 131 -26.05 0.29 17.78
CA ILE A 131 -26.70 0.24 16.47
C ILE A 131 -28.17 0.68 16.57
N TRP A 132 -28.91 0.10 17.52
CA TRP A 132 -30.32 0.37 17.80
C TRP A 132 -30.50 0.96 19.20
N PRO A 133 -30.07 2.22 19.43
CA PRO A 133 -30.12 2.83 20.75
C PRO A 133 -31.56 3.11 21.18
N LYS A 134 -31.85 2.84 22.46
CA LYS A 134 -33.10 3.23 23.12
C LYS A 134 -32.91 4.51 23.93
N ALA A 135 -31.69 4.76 24.41
CA ALA A 135 -31.29 5.95 25.14
C ALA A 135 -29.99 6.56 24.56
N LYS A 136 -29.72 7.84 24.89
CA LYS A 136 -28.47 8.50 24.48
C LYS A 136 -27.21 7.81 25.04
N SER A 137 -27.31 7.21 26.22
CA SER A 137 -26.24 6.45 26.89
C SER A 137 -25.85 5.16 26.16
N ASP A 138 -26.70 4.67 25.25
CA ASP A 138 -26.43 3.44 24.48
C ASP A 138 -25.42 3.70 23.35
N ARG A 139 -25.30 4.96 22.92
CA ARG A 139 -24.35 5.38 21.87
C ARG A 139 -22.93 5.36 22.40
N LEU A 140 -22.06 4.63 21.71
CA LEU A 140 -20.64 4.60 22.03
C LEU A 140 -19.93 5.85 21.49
N LYS A 141 -18.90 6.28 22.20
CA LYS A 141 -18.03 7.37 21.74
C LYS A 141 -17.23 6.92 20.52
N SER A 142 -16.90 7.85 19.62
CA SER A 142 -16.03 7.55 18.48
C SER A 142 -14.56 7.74 18.84
N ALA A 143 -13.71 6.80 18.45
CA ALA A 143 -12.28 7.00 18.50
C ALA A 143 -11.87 8.13 17.53
N LYS A 144 -10.83 8.88 17.92
CA LYS A 144 -10.26 9.97 17.12
C LYS A 144 -8.82 9.63 16.75
N GLY A 145 -8.57 9.51 15.45
CA GLY A 145 -7.22 9.51 14.89
C GLY A 145 -6.66 10.92 14.80
N VAL A 146 -5.40 11.03 14.38
CA VAL A 146 -4.68 12.30 14.23
C VAL A 146 -4.81 12.90 12.83
N SER A 147 -5.28 12.13 11.85
CA SER A 147 -5.36 12.61 10.47
C SER A 147 -6.38 13.73 10.32
N VAL A 148 -5.96 14.81 9.66
CA VAL A 148 -6.83 15.94 9.31
C VAL A 148 -7.92 15.43 8.36
N ARG A 149 -9.17 15.81 8.63
CA ARG A 149 -10.33 15.45 7.79
C ARG A 149 -10.12 16.04 6.39
N ARG A 150 -9.87 15.18 5.41
CA ARG A 150 -9.79 15.58 4.00
C ARG A 150 -11.19 15.87 3.45
N PRO A 151 -11.34 16.85 2.55
CA PRO A 151 -12.56 17.01 1.77
C PRO A 151 -12.92 15.68 1.07
N PRO A 152 -14.19 15.27 1.05
CA PRO A 152 -14.58 14.07 0.33
C PRO A 152 -14.36 14.28 -1.16
N LEU A 153 -13.68 13.34 -1.82
CA LEU A 153 -13.63 13.29 -3.27
C LEU A 153 -15.01 12.84 -3.77
N THR A 154 -15.77 13.76 -4.35
CA THR A 154 -17.09 13.47 -4.92
C THR A 154 -16.96 12.54 -6.13
N ASN A 155 -18.05 11.89 -6.52
CA ASN A 155 -18.04 11.03 -7.72
C ASN A 155 -17.69 11.85 -8.97
N ASP A 156 -18.27 13.04 -9.12
CA ASP A 156 -17.98 13.94 -10.24
C ASP A 156 -16.49 14.34 -10.27
N ALA A 157 -15.90 14.66 -9.11
CA ALA A 157 -14.48 14.99 -9.02
C ALA A 157 -13.58 13.77 -9.33
N ARG A 158 -13.98 12.57 -8.90
CA ARG A 158 -13.27 11.33 -9.25
C ARG A 158 -13.31 11.08 -10.76
N GLN A 159 -14.50 11.16 -11.36
CA GLN A 159 -14.68 10.94 -12.79
C GLN A 159 -13.88 11.95 -13.62
N ALA A 160 -13.92 13.23 -13.25
CA ALA A 160 -13.14 14.26 -13.92
C ALA A 160 -11.62 14.01 -13.81
N LEU A 161 -11.14 13.55 -12.65
CA LEU A 161 -9.72 13.20 -12.49
C LEU A 161 -9.34 11.96 -13.31
N GLU A 162 -10.17 10.92 -13.33
CA GLU A 162 -9.94 9.71 -14.12
C GLU A 162 -9.89 10.02 -15.61
N GLU A 163 -10.83 10.82 -16.12
CA GLU A 163 -10.87 11.25 -17.52
C GLU A 163 -9.67 12.12 -17.89
N ALA A 164 -9.32 13.11 -17.05
CA ALA A 164 -8.14 13.95 -17.27
C ALA A 164 -6.82 13.17 -17.21
N SER A 165 -6.79 12.06 -16.46
CA SER A 165 -5.59 11.24 -16.27
C SER A 165 -5.43 10.12 -17.31
N ALA A 166 -6.50 9.76 -18.03
CA ALA A 166 -6.55 8.58 -18.90
C ALA A 166 -5.44 8.53 -19.95
N ASP A 167 -5.02 9.70 -20.45
CA ASP A 167 -4.00 9.82 -21.51
C ASP A 167 -2.64 10.34 -21.03
N LEU A 168 -2.47 10.61 -19.73
CA LEU A 168 -1.19 11.12 -19.20
C LEU A 168 -0.03 10.14 -19.43
N TRP A 169 -0.30 8.83 -19.34
CA TRP A 169 0.71 7.82 -19.61
C TRP A 169 1.23 7.88 -21.06
N LYS A 170 0.36 8.19 -22.03
CA LYS A 170 0.74 8.31 -23.45
C LYS A 170 1.68 9.49 -23.66
N ILE A 171 1.44 10.60 -22.97
CA ILE A 171 2.30 11.79 -23.03
C ILE A 171 3.69 11.46 -22.49
N SER A 172 3.75 10.86 -21.30
CA SER A 172 5.03 10.45 -20.70
C SER A 172 5.80 9.49 -21.61
N HIS A 173 5.11 8.45 -22.09
CA HIS A 173 5.71 7.43 -22.95
C HIS A 173 6.26 8.04 -24.25
N ALA A 174 5.49 8.92 -24.91
CA ALA A 174 5.94 9.58 -26.14
C ALA A 174 7.18 10.45 -25.93
N ILE A 175 7.31 11.10 -24.76
CA ILE A 175 8.50 11.90 -24.42
C ILE A 175 9.70 10.98 -24.15
N ASP A 176 9.51 9.86 -23.46
CA ASP A 176 10.58 8.94 -23.07
C ASP A 176 11.30 8.29 -24.26
N GLU A 177 10.60 8.11 -25.38
CA GLU A 177 11.12 7.56 -26.64
C GLU A 177 11.92 8.57 -27.49
N LEU A 178 11.84 9.87 -27.18
CA LEU A 178 12.54 10.89 -27.94
C LEU A 178 14.05 10.85 -27.68
N LYS A 179 14.83 11.04 -28.76
CA LYS A 179 16.29 11.21 -28.68
C LYS A 179 16.66 12.61 -28.21
N GLU A 180 17.87 12.80 -27.66
CA GLU A 180 18.31 14.10 -27.11
C GLU A 180 18.09 15.31 -28.03
N PRO A 181 18.38 15.28 -29.35
CA PRO A 181 18.09 16.42 -30.22
C PRO A 181 16.60 16.72 -30.33
N SER A 182 15.78 15.67 -30.42
CA SER A 182 14.32 15.77 -30.51
C SER A 182 13.71 16.30 -29.22
N LEU A 183 14.22 15.87 -28.05
CA LEU A 183 13.78 16.38 -26.76
C LEU A 183 14.02 17.88 -26.61
N LYS A 184 15.17 18.39 -27.05
CA LYS A 184 15.47 19.84 -27.04
C LYS A 184 14.48 20.62 -27.90
N GLY A 185 14.22 20.13 -29.11
CA GLY A 185 13.24 20.74 -30.02
C GLY A 185 11.82 20.69 -29.45
N PHE A 186 11.43 19.55 -28.89
CA PHE A 186 10.14 19.36 -28.22
C PHE A 186 9.97 20.33 -27.04
N ALA A 187 10.94 20.42 -26.13
CA ALA A 187 10.86 21.32 -24.98
C ALA A 187 10.80 22.79 -25.41
N HIS A 188 11.51 23.18 -26.46
CA HIS A 188 11.43 24.54 -27.02
C HIS A 188 10.04 24.83 -27.60
N GLU A 189 9.54 23.95 -28.46
CA GLU A 189 8.23 24.10 -29.11
C GLU A 189 7.08 24.07 -28.08
N ALA A 190 7.16 23.21 -27.06
CA ALA A 190 6.19 23.17 -25.97
C ALA A 190 6.10 24.52 -25.25
N ARG A 191 7.25 25.13 -24.89
CA ARG A 191 7.27 26.47 -24.28
C ARG A 191 6.71 27.55 -25.23
N SER A 192 7.04 27.50 -26.51
CA SER A 192 6.47 28.41 -27.51
C SER A 192 4.94 28.30 -27.61
N ARG A 193 4.40 27.07 -27.55
CA ARG A 193 2.96 26.84 -27.51
C ARG A 193 2.30 27.30 -26.22
N ALA A 194 2.99 27.18 -25.08
CA ALA A 194 2.52 27.70 -23.81
C ALA A 194 2.25 29.22 -23.88
N VAL A 195 3.14 29.97 -24.55
CA VAL A 195 2.96 31.42 -24.78
C VAL A 195 1.83 31.70 -25.77
N ALA A 196 1.75 30.91 -26.85
CA ALA A 196 0.73 31.10 -27.89
C ALA A 196 -0.69 30.68 -27.46
N ARG A 197 -0.81 29.84 -26.42
CA ARG A 197 -2.07 29.27 -25.91
C ARG A 197 -2.12 29.36 -24.37
N PRO A 198 -2.35 30.58 -23.81
CA PRO A 198 -2.30 30.80 -22.37
C PRO A 198 -3.27 29.92 -21.57
N GLU A 199 -4.41 29.57 -22.15
CA GLU A 199 -5.41 28.70 -21.51
C GLU A 199 -4.93 27.25 -21.30
N HIS A 200 -3.90 26.83 -22.04
CA HIS A 200 -3.24 25.53 -21.91
C HIS A 200 -1.80 25.65 -21.40
N GLU A 201 -1.37 26.84 -20.96
CA GLU A 201 0.00 27.11 -20.53
C GLU A 201 0.51 26.06 -19.53
N PRO A 202 -0.22 25.71 -18.44
CA PRO A 202 0.29 24.77 -17.46
C PRO A 202 0.59 23.39 -18.03
N LEU A 203 -0.20 22.94 -19.01
CA LEU A 203 -0.03 21.63 -19.65
C LEU A 203 1.23 21.61 -20.52
N TYR A 204 1.44 22.67 -21.32
CA TYR A 204 2.62 22.78 -22.16
C TYR A 204 3.90 22.99 -21.34
N GLN A 205 3.83 23.72 -20.22
CA GLN A 205 4.95 23.86 -19.29
C GLN A 205 5.31 22.51 -18.66
N ALA A 206 4.32 21.72 -18.24
CA ALA A 206 4.55 20.37 -17.72
C ALA A 206 5.23 19.47 -18.76
N MET A 207 4.77 19.49 -20.01
CA MET A 207 5.40 18.73 -21.10
C MET A 207 6.87 19.16 -21.33
N ALA A 208 7.14 20.46 -21.32
CA ALA A 208 8.51 20.97 -21.47
C ALA A 208 9.41 20.52 -20.31
N GLN A 209 8.90 20.56 -19.08
CA GLN A 209 9.60 20.09 -17.89
C GLN A 209 9.91 18.59 -17.96
N MET A 210 8.94 17.75 -18.35
CA MET A 210 9.15 16.31 -18.52
C MET A 210 10.27 16.02 -19.54
N ALA A 211 10.32 16.79 -20.63
CA ALA A 211 11.39 16.66 -21.63
C ALA A 211 12.77 17.10 -21.10
N ASP A 212 12.82 18.15 -20.27
CA ASP A 212 14.06 18.58 -19.61
C ASP A 212 14.56 17.53 -18.60
N GLU A 213 13.65 16.95 -17.81
CA GLU A 213 13.95 15.87 -16.87
C GLU A 213 14.52 14.64 -17.60
N ARG A 214 13.90 14.26 -18.73
CA ARG A 214 14.38 13.17 -19.58
C ARG A 214 15.77 13.47 -20.17
N LEU A 215 16.00 14.70 -20.64
CA LEU A 215 17.31 15.13 -21.13
C LEU A 215 18.38 15.01 -20.05
N GLU A 216 18.06 15.40 -18.82
CA GLU A 216 19.00 15.33 -17.71
C GLU A 216 19.32 13.89 -17.34
N ILE A 217 18.33 12.99 -17.33
CA ILE A 217 18.54 11.55 -17.15
C ILE A 217 19.49 10.99 -18.22
N LEU A 218 19.24 11.29 -19.50
CA LEU A 218 20.11 10.82 -20.60
C LEU A 218 21.53 11.37 -20.48
N ARG A 219 21.68 12.65 -20.12
CA ARG A 219 22.97 13.29 -19.88
C ARG A 219 23.74 12.59 -18.76
N ARG A 220 23.07 12.30 -17.62
CA ARG A 220 23.66 11.56 -16.50
C ARG A 220 24.04 10.15 -16.91
N ARG A 221 23.17 9.43 -17.63
CA ARG A 221 23.44 8.07 -18.13
C ARG A 221 24.65 8.00 -19.06
N ARG A 222 24.89 9.05 -19.86
CA ARG A 222 26.07 9.19 -20.72
C ARG A 222 27.35 9.49 -19.95
N VAL A 223 27.31 10.46 -19.02
CA VAL A 223 28.51 10.91 -18.30
C VAL A 223 28.88 9.94 -17.16
N GLY A 224 27.90 9.26 -16.56
CA GLY A 224 28.10 8.31 -15.47
C GLY A 224 28.51 8.91 -14.14
N LYS A 225 28.51 10.25 -14.01
CA LYS A 225 28.82 10.99 -12.78
C LYS A 225 27.55 11.28 -11.96
N GLY A 226 27.74 11.68 -10.71
CA GLY A 226 26.66 12.02 -9.79
C GLY A 226 26.24 10.87 -8.89
N VAL A 227 25.09 11.01 -8.25
CA VAL A 227 24.51 9.96 -7.39
C VAL A 227 23.80 8.93 -8.25
N TRP A 228 24.06 7.66 -7.97
CA TRP A 228 23.43 6.53 -8.61
C TRP A 228 22.92 5.56 -7.55
N TYR A 229 21.95 4.74 -7.90
CA TYR A 229 21.43 3.69 -7.05
C TYR A 229 21.61 2.35 -7.75
N ALA A 230 22.14 1.38 -7.01
CA ALA A 230 22.00 -0.03 -7.33
C ALA A 230 20.68 -0.53 -6.75
N LEU A 231 19.95 -1.34 -7.52
CA LEU A 231 18.66 -1.89 -7.13
C LEU A 231 18.61 -3.37 -7.49
N VAL A 232 18.09 -4.19 -6.58
CA VAL A 232 17.63 -5.55 -6.84
C VAL A 232 16.19 -5.70 -6.37
N ASP A 233 15.32 -6.15 -7.26
CA ASP A 233 13.93 -6.48 -6.96
C ASP A 233 13.73 -8.00 -7.08
N VAL A 234 13.08 -8.60 -6.08
CA VAL A 234 12.69 -10.01 -6.07
C VAL A 234 11.20 -10.06 -6.33
N ILE A 235 10.81 -10.55 -7.50
CA ILE A 235 9.43 -10.46 -8.00
C ILE A 235 8.87 -11.87 -8.11
N MET A 236 7.78 -12.14 -7.39
CA MET A 236 6.99 -13.35 -7.55
C MET A 236 5.92 -13.13 -8.60
N TRP A 237 5.84 -14.04 -9.57
CA TRP A 237 4.83 -14.03 -10.62
C TRP A 237 3.71 -15.00 -10.26
N ASP A 238 2.47 -14.53 -10.38
CA ASP A 238 1.29 -15.40 -10.25
C ASP A 238 0.96 -16.10 -11.59
N ASP A 239 -0.07 -16.95 -11.58
CA ASP A 239 -0.54 -17.67 -12.76
C ASP A 239 -1.04 -16.74 -13.89
N ASN A 240 -1.40 -15.50 -13.55
CA ASN A 240 -1.80 -14.47 -14.51
C ASN A 240 -0.62 -13.65 -15.04
N ARG A 241 0.61 -13.97 -14.61
CA ARG A 241 1.83 -13.18 -14.85
C ARG A 241 1.77 -11.77 -14.28
N GLU A 242 1.03 -11.57 -13.20
CA GLU A 242 1.11 -10.38 -12.39
C GLU A 242 2.29 -10.53 -11.42
N GLY A 243 3.18 -9.53 -11.41
CA GLY A 243 4.38 -9.51 -10.58
C GLY A 243 4.13 -8.83 -9.24
N HIS A 244 4.46 -9.51 -8.15
CA HIS A 244 4.44 -8.98 -6.79
C HIS A 244 5.87 -8.92 -6.23
N SER A 245 6.32 -7.73 -5.85
CA SER A 245 7.62 -7.56 -5.18
C SER A 245 7.59 -8.21 -3.80
N LEU A 246 8.43 -9.23 -3.61
CA LEU A 246 8.68 -9.89 -2.32
C LEU A 246 9.72 -9.14 -1.49
N GLY A 247 10.64 -8.43 -2.16
CA GLY A 247 11.71 -7.70 -1.51
C GLY A 247 12.45 -6.80 -2.49
N ARG A 248 12.83 -5.62 -2.00
CA ARG A 248 13.57 -4.62 -2.77
C ARG A 248 14.79 -4.15 -1.99
N PHE A 249 15.96 -4.31 -2.58
CA PHE A 249 17.24 -4.03 -1.96
C PHE A 249 17.98 -2.99 -2.78
N HIS A 250 18.48 -1.94 -2.13
CA HIS A 250 19.12 -0.84 -2.84
C HIS A 250 20.34 -0.29 -2.10
N GLU A 251 21.27 0.27 -2.85
CA GLU A 251 22.47 0.93 -2.34
C GLU A 251 22.71 2.24 -3.10
N LYS A 252 22.91 3.33 -2.35
CA LYS A 252 23.30 4.63 -2.92
C LYS A 252 24.80 4.63 -3.19
N CYS A 253 25.20 4.97 -4.41
CA CYS A 253 26.57 4.91 -4.89
C CYS A 253 27.03 6.23 -5.53
N GLU A 254 28.33 6.49 -5.46
CA GLU A 254 28.97 7.60 -6.15
C GLU A 254 29.40 7.20 -7.57
N GLY A 255 28.51 7.48 -8.52
CA GLY A 255 28.74 7.22 -9.94
C GLY A 255 28.27 5.85 -10.44
N LYS A 256 28.11 5.76 -11.75
CA LYS A 256 27.52 4.61 -12.44
C LYS A 256 28.32 3.32 -12.25
N GLN A 257 29.65 3.39 -12.29
CA GLN A 257 30.49 2.19 -12.16
C GLN A 257 30.40 1.60 -10.76
N ALA A 258 30.40 2.44 -9.72
CA ALA A 258 30.17 2.00 -8.35
C ALA A 258 28.79 1.33 -8.20
N ALA A 259 27.75 1.94 -8.77
CA ALA A 259 26.41 1.36 -8.77
C ALA A 259 26.34 0.01 -9.51
N VAL A 260 27.05 -0.18 -10.62
CA VAL A 260 27.12 -1.48 -11.32
C VAL A 260 27.80 -2.55 -10.45
N VAL A 261 28.88 -2.20 -9.75
CA VAL A 261 29.55 -3.13 -8.82
C VAL A 261 28.64 -3.49 -7.66
N ALA A 262 27.97 -2.50 -7.06
CA ALA A 262 27.01 -2.73 -5.99
C ALA A 262 25.80 -3.57 -6.45
N ALA A 263 25.24 -3.29 -7.63
CA ALA A 263 24.14 -4.07 -8.20
C ALA A 263 24.53 -5.54 -8.42
N ARG A 264 25.76 -5.81 -8.89
CA ARG A 264 26.28 -7.18 -9.01
C ARG A 264 26.41 -7.87 -7.65
N LYS A 265 26.88 -7.14 -6.63
CA LYS A 265 27.00 -7.66 -5.26
C LYS A 265 25.63 -8.00 -4.68
N LEU A 266 24.66 -7.09 -4.80
CA LEU A 266 23.28 -7.31 -4.37
C LEU A 266 22.66 -8.49 -5.11
N LEU A 267 22.84 -8.56 -6.44
CA LEU A 267 22.32 -9.67 -7.23
C LEU A 267 22.90 -11.01 -6.77
N ALA A 268 24.21 -11.08 -6.51
CA ALA A 268 24.85 -12.29 -6.00
C ALA A 268 24.34 -12.69 -4.59
N GLN A 269 24.03 -11.70 -3.74
CA GLN A 269 23.46 -11.94 -2.41
C GLN A 269 22.05 -12.52 -2.48
N HIS A 270 21.24 -12.08 -3.45
CA HIS A 270 19.84 -12.46 -3.61
C HIS A 270 19.58 -13.48 -4.71
N ALA A 271 20.64 -13.97 -5.39
CA ALA A 271 20.49 -14.97 -6.46
C ALA A 271 19.82 -16.27 -5.98
N GLY A 272 19.95 -16.59 -4.69
CA GLY A 272 19.29 -17.76 -4.08
C GLY A 272 17.77 -17.61 -3.92
N ASP A 273 17.23 -16.40 -4.04
CA ASP A 273 15.79 -16.14 -3.98
C ASP A 273 15.09 -16.47 -5.32
N PHE A 274 15.86 -16.71 -6.39
CA PHE A 274 15.34 -17.13 -7.70
C PHE A 274 14.67 -18.51 -7.60
N ALA A 275 13.47 -18.61 -8.17
CA ALA A 275 12.67 -19.84 -8.20
C ALA A 275 11.82 -19.92 -9.48
N GLU A 276 11.09 -21.01 -9.67
CA GLU A 276 10.26 -21.25 -10.86
C GLU A 276 9.31 -20.08 -11.18
N ASN A 277 8.74 -19.46 -10.15
CA ASN A 277 7.85 -18.32 -10.25
C ASN A 277 8.42 -17.04 -9.63
N ILE A 278 9.74 -16.96 -9.38
CA ILE A 278 10.39 -15.79 -8.79
C ILE A 278 11.56 -15.33 -9.66
N THR A 279 11.53 -14.07 -10.10
CA THR A 279 12.66 -13.42 -10.76
C THR A 279 13.44 -12.54 -9.80
N VAL A 280 14.75 -12.43 -10.04
CA VAL A 280 15.65 -11.52 -9.32
C VAL A 280 16.26 -10.58 -10.34
N GLU A 281 15.85 -9.31 -10.31
CA GLU A 281 16.17 -8.33 -11.34
C GLU A 281 17.08 -7.23 -10.78
N ALA A 282 18.24 -7.03 -11.41
CA ALA A 282 19.18 -5.99 -11.02
C ALA A 282 19.14 -4.81 -12.01
N GLU A 283 19.09 -3.60 -11.47
CA GLU A 283 19.10 -2.36 -12.25
C GLU A 283 20.03 -1.32 -11.61
N VAL A 284 20.50 -0.38 -12.44
CA VAL A 284 21.16 0.84 -11.98
C VAL A 284 20.38 2.07 -12.42
N LEU A 285 20.12 2.95 -11.47
CA LEU A 285 19.29 4.14 -11.65
C LEU A 285 20.09 5.39 -11.33
N THR A 286 19.84 6.47 -12.05
CA THR A 286 20.20 7.81 -11.57
C THR A 286 19.36 8.18 -10.35
N ASP A 287 19.81 9.12 -9.53
CA ASP A 287 19.01 9.69 -8.44
C ASP A 287 17.66 10.25 -8.89
N LEU A 288 17.56 10.80 -10.11
CA LEU A 288 16.29 11.27 -10.67
C LEU A 288 15.32 10.11 -10.93
N GLU A 289 15.81 9.03 -11.54
CA GLU A 289 15.01 7.83 -11.77
C GLU A 289 14.63 7.13 -10.45
N TRP A 290 15.54 7.15 -9.47
CA TRP A 290 15.27 6.64 -8.13
C TRP A 290 14.16 7.42 -7.42
N GLN A 291 14.21 8.76 -7.47
CA GLN A 291 13.20 9.62 -6.84
C GLN A 291 11.81 9.39 -7.44
N ALA A 292 11.70 9.28 -8.77
CA ALA A 292 10.44 8.97 -9.44
C ALA A 292 9.85 7.65 -8.91
N ARG A 293 10.70 6.63 -8.74
CA ARG A 293 10.30 5.34 -8.19
C ARG A 293 10.16 5.28 -6.67
N CYS A 294 10.50 6.32 -5.91
CA CYS A 294 10.21 6.34 -4.46
C CYS A 294 8.78 6.80 -4.18
N VAL A 295 8.22 7.63 -5.05
CA VAL A 295 6.88 8.22 -4.88
C VAL A 295 5.77 7.16 -5.06
N ASP A 296 5.95 6.23 -5.99
CA ASP A 296 4.97 5.16 -6.29
C ASP A 296 4.82 4.11 -5.18
N PHE A 297 5.77 4.04 -4.23
CA PHE A 297 5.86 2.91 -3.30
C PHE A 297 5.69 3.29 -1.82
N GLY A 298 5.30 4.54 -1.53
CA GLY A 298 5.10 5.02 -0.17
C GLY A 298 6.42 5.10 0.58
N GLY A 299 7.07 6.26 0.46
CA GLY A 299 8.41 6.52 0.98
C GLY A 299 8.69 5.99 2.39
N ASP A 300 9.91 5.46 2.53
CA ASP A 300 10.57 5.12 3.79
C ASP A 300 10.63 6.30 4.78
#